data_AF-A0A2M7SXJ3-F1
#
_entry.id   AF-A0A2M7SXJ3-F1
#
_cell.length_a   1.000
_cell.length_b   1.000
_cell.length_c   1.000
_cell.angle_alpha   90.00
_cell.angle_beta   90.00
_cell.angle_gamma   90.00
#
_symmetry.space_group_name_H-M   'P 1'
#
loop_
_entity.id
_entity.type
_entity.pdbx_description
1 polymer ?
#
loop_
_entity_poly.entity_id
_entity_poly.type
_entity_poly.pdbx_seq_one_letter_code
_entity_poly.pdbx_strand_id
1 'polypeptide(L)'
;MNLIHHKNLTEKKWFSLSLAEQMANIGSEVERTIIWKRKGDKEYSRLAFERALELADLTKLDPKNRERLGELCRMREILVDWFFDNQYHSTDYSWQKYFLAFNYLARKNVYE
;
A
#
# COMPACT_ATOMS: atom_id res chain seq x y z
N MET A 1 -12.35 -11.51 2.04
CA MET A 1 -12.68 -10.07 2.16
C MET A 1 -13.46 -9.62 0.92
N ASN A 2 -14.44 -8.72 1.03
CA ASN A 2 -15.11 -8.15 -0.16
C ASN A 2 -14.31 -6.93 -0.65
N LEU A 3 -13.81 -6.97 -1.90
CA LEU A 3 -13.01 -5.89 -2.48
C LEU A 3 -13.91 -4.91 -3.25
N ILE A 4 -13.93 -3.65 -2.82
CA ILE A 4 -14.74 -2.57 -3.38
C ILE A 4 -14.04 -1.99 -4.62
N HIS A 5 -12.73 -1.77 -4.55
CA HIS A 5 -11.98 -1.11 -5.61
C HIS A 5 -11.32 -2.09 -6.58
N HIS A 6 -10.74 -3.19 -6.09
CA HIS A 6 -10.07 -4.20 -6.91
C HIS A 6 -10.98 -5.40 -7.22
N LYS A 7 -12.12 -5.15 -7.88
CA LYS A 7 -13.18 -6.15 -8.11
C LYS A 7 -12.74 -7.45 -8.81
N ASN A 8 -11.68 -7.38 -9.63
CA ASN A 8 -11.16 -8.53 -10.38
C ASN A 8 -9.95 -9.20 -9.70
N LEU A 9 -9.50 -8.68 -8.56
CA LEU A 9 -8.42 -9.27 -7.78
C LEU A 9 -8.99 -10.35 -6.87
N THR A 10 -8.39 -11.54 -6.90
CA THR A 10 -8.74 -12.62 -5.98
C THR A 10 -7.67 -12.76 -4.90
N GLU A 11 -8.04 -13.25 -3.72
CA GLU A 11 -7.09 -13.54 -2.64
C GLU A 11 -5.98 -14.48 -3.14
N LYS A 12 -6.33 -15.51 -3.91
CA LYS A 12 -5.36 -16.44 -4.53
C LYS A 12 -4.32 -15.71 -5.40
N LYS A 13 -4.75 -14.78 -6.26
CA LYS A 13 -3.85 -14.02 -7.13
C LYS A 13 -3.00 -13.03 -6.35
N TRP A 14 -3.54 -12.41 -5.31
CA TRP A 14 -2.77 -11.52 -4.46
C TRP A 14 -1.75 -12.28 -3.61
N PHE A 15 -2.14 -13.45 -3.09
CA PHE A 15 -1.30 -14.27 -2.21
C PHE A 15 -0.22 -15.04 -2.97
N SER A 16 -0.30 -15.14 -4.30
CA SER A 16 0.81 -15.65 -5.10
C SER A 16 1.97 -14.67 -5.23
N LEU A 17 1.76 -13.37 -4.97
CA LEU A 17 2.82 -12.36 -4.98
C LEU A 17 3.69 -12.47 -3.73
N SER A 18 5.00 -12.25 -3.84
CA SER A 18 5.88 -12.06 -2.68
C SER A 18 5.45 -10.85 -1.83
N LEU A 19 5.88 -10.81 -0.57
CA LEU A 19 5.62 -9.62 0.27
C LEU A 19 6.17 -8.33 -0.37
N ALA A 20 7.34 -8.40 -1.02
CA ALA A 20 7.92 -7.27 -1.73
C ALA A 20 7.00 -6.76 -2.85
N GLU A 21 6.44 -7.66 -3.66
CA GLU A 21 5.48 -7.31 -4.71
C GLU A 21 4.16 -6.77 -4.15
N GLN A 22 3.64 -7.35 -3.06
CA GLN A 22 2.45 -6.83 -2.38
C GLN A 22 2.66 -5.38 -1.92
N MET A 23 3.79 -5.12 -1.26
CA MET A 23 4.18 -3.80 -0.76
C MET A 23 4.46 -2.80 -1.90
N ALA A 24 5.08 -3.24 -3.00
CA ALA A 24 5.29 -2.43 -4.19
C ALA A 24 3.96 -1.96 -4.83
N ASN A 25 2.97 -2.86 -4.89
CA ASN A 25 1.64 -2.53 -5.41
C ASN A 25 0.88 -1.58 -4.47
N ILE A 26 0.95 -1.77 -3.14
CA ILE A 26 0.42 -0.80 -2.16
C ILE A 26 1.06 0.58 -2.38
N GLY A 27 2.39 0.61 -2.50
CA GLY A 27 3.15 1.83 -2.74
C GLY A 27 2.75 2.57 -4.01
N SER A 28 2.32 1.85 -5.05
CA SER A 28 1.83 2.45 -6.29
C SER A 28 0.48 3.17 -6.12
N GLU A 29 -0.39 2.71 -5.22
CA GLU A 29 -1.63 3.41 -4.85
C GLU A 29 -1.34 4.61 -3.94
N VAL A 30 -0.34 4.51 -3.04
CA VAL A 30 0.14 5.64 -2.22
C VAL A 30 0.75 6.74 -3.11
N GLU A 31 1.55 6.38 -4.11
CA GLU A 31 2.08 7.35 -5.08
C GLU A 31 0.97 8.04 -5.86
N ARG A 32 -0.05 7.29 -6.31
CA ARG A 32 -1.24 7.87 -6.95
C ARG A 32 -1.99 8.82 -6.03
N THR A 33 -2.10 8.49 -4.76
CA THR A 33 -2.69 9.35 -3.72
C THR A 33 -1.97 10.70 -3.67
N ILE A 34 -0.63 10.67 -3.61
CA ILE A 34 0.25 11.85 -3.59
C ILE A 34 0.07 12.68 -4.86
N ILE A 35 0.12 12.05 -6.04
CA ILE A 35 0.00 12.73 -7.32
C ILE A 35 -1.32 13.51 -7.43
N TRP A 36 -2.45 12.88 -7.07
CA TRP A 36 -3.75 13.54 -7.12
C TRP A 36 -3.91 14.64 -6.05
N LYS A 37 -3.36 14.41 -4.85
CA LYS A 37 -3.31 15.44 -3.78
C LYS A 37 -2.59 16.69 -4.27
N ARG A 38 -1.43 16.55 -4.93
CA ARG A 38 -0.65 17.66 -5.50
C ARG A 38 -1.36 18.39 -6.63
N LYS A 39 -2.21 17.69 -7.38
CA LYS A 39 -3.07 18.28 -8.42
C LYS A 39 -4.31 19.00 -7.86
N GLY A 40 -4.54 18.93 -6.54
CA GLY A 40 -5.73 19.49 -5.90
C GLY A 40 -7.00 18.65 -6.06
N ASP A 41 -6.88 17.45 -6.64
CA ASP A 41 -8.03 16.55 -6.86
C ASP A 41 -8.25 15.65 -5.64
N LYS A 42 -9.08 16.14 -4.73
CA LYS A 42 -9.35 15.47 -3.46
C LYS A 42 -10.03 14.12 -3.64
N GLU A 43 -10.91 13.97 -4.63
CA GLU A 43 -11.69 12.76 -4.83
C GLU A 43 -10.83 11.63 -5.41
N TYR A 44 -10.05 11.92 -6.45
CA TYR A 44 -9.14 10.90 -6.98
C TYR A 44 -8.02 10.55 -6.00
N SER A 45 -7.58 11.51 -5.16
CA SER A 45 -6.65 11.25 -4.07
C SER A 45 -7.25 10.28 -3.05
N ARG A 46 -8.48 10.54 -2.59
CA ARG A 46 -9.23 9.66 -1.68
C ARG A 46 -9.42 8.26 -2.25
N LEU A 47 -9.83 8.13 -3.51
CA LEU A 47 -10.04 6.84 -4.15
C LEU A 47 -8.74 6.02 -4.29
N ALA A 48 -7.60 6.67 -4.56
CA ALA A 48 -6.31 5.99 -4.56
C ALA A 48 -5.88 5.57 -3.14
N PHE A 49 -6.17 6.40 -2.14
CA PHE A 49 -5.88 6.09 -0.75
C PHE A 49 -6.67 4.87 -0.25
N GLU A 50 -7.97 4.80 -0.56
CA GLU A 50 -8.82 3.66 -0.21
C GLU A 50 -8.36 2.36 -0.88
N ARG A 51 -7.91 2.44 -2.13
CA ARG A 51 -7.25 1.31 -2.81
C ARG A 51 -6.00 0.83 -2.06
N ALA A 52 -5.16 1.74 -1.59
CA ALA A 52 -3.97 1.39 -0.81
C ALA A 52 -4.33 0.67 0.49
N LEU A 53 -5.36 1.15 1.21
CA LEU A 53 -5.85 0.51 2.44
C LEU A 53 -6.45 -0.87 2.17
N GLU A 54 -7.24 -1.02 1.10
CA GLU A 54 -7.82 -2.30 0.70
C GLU A 54 -6.73 -3.35 0.44
N LEU A 55 -5.65 -2.97 -0.27
CA LEU A 55 -4.51 -3.86 -0.52
C LEU A 55 -3.70 -4.14 0.76
N ALA A 56 -3.53 -3.16 1.65
CA ALA A 56 -2.86 -3.35 2.94
C ALA A 56 -3.63 -4.34 3.83
N ASP A 57 -4.97 -4.20 3.88
CA ASP A 57 -5.84 -5.12 4.61
C ASP A 57 -5.85 -6.52 4.00
N LEU A 58 -5.86 -6.63 2.67
CA LEU A 58 -5.72 -7.93 1.99
C LEU A 58 -4.36 -8.59 2.27
N THR A 59 -3.28 -7.80 2.30
CA THR A 59 -1.90 -8.27 2.58
C THR A 59 -1.75 -8.82 4.00
N LYS A 60 -2.47 -8.24 4.97
CA LYS A 60 -2.52 -8.75 6.36
C LYS A 60 -3.22 -10.11 6.48
N LEU A 61 -4.14 -10.43 5.57
CA LEU A 61 -4.85 -11.71 5.58
C LEU A 61 -4.02 -12.86 5.01
N ASP A 62 -2.91 -12.55 4.34
CA ASP A 62 -2.04 -13.55 3.75
C ASP A 62 -1.31 -14.37 4.84
N PRO A 63 -1.50 -15.70 4.91
CA PRO A 63 -0.90 -16.52 5.96
C PRO A 63 0.63 -16.41 6.03
N LYS A 64 1.31 -16.15 4.91
CA LYS A 64 2.78 -16.02 4.89
C LYS A 64 3.29 -14.76 5.60
N ASN A 65 2.42 -13.77 5.82
CA ASN A 65 2.77 -12.50 6.45
C ASN A 65 2.45 -12.46 7.94
N ARG A 66 2.03 -13.59 8.55
CA ARG A 66 1.57 -13.65 9.94
C ARG A 66 2.61 -13.16 10.96
N GLU A 67 3.89 -13.37 10.69
CA GLU A 67 4.98 -12.90 11.55
C GLU A 67 5.30 -11.40 11.41
N ARG A 68 4.68 -10.70 10.46
CA ARG A 68 4.91 -9.28 10.16
C ARG A 68 3.66 -8.42 10.38
N LEU A 69 2.62 -8.98 11.01
CA LEU A 69 1.35 -8.28 11.24
C LEU A 69 1.50 -6.98 12.02
N GLY A 70 2.42 -6.92 12.99
CA GLY A 70 2.68 -5.70 13.75
C GLY A 70 3.13 -4.55 12.85
N GLU A 71 4.08 -4.82 11.94
CA GLU A 71 4.59 -3.83 10.98
C GLU A 71 3.52 -3.45 9.95
N LEU A 72 2.77 -4.42 9.41
CA LEU A 72 1.71 -4.16 8.43
C LEU A 72 0.57 -3.35 9.01
N CYS A 73 0.13 -3.66 10.24
CA CYS A 73 -0.88 -2.89 10.95
C CYS A 73 -0.38 -1.47 11.26
N ARG A 74 0.88 -1.33 11.69
CA ARG A 74 1.47 -0.01 11.94
C ARG A 74 1.58 0.82 10.67
N MET A 75 2.05 0.25 9.56
CA MET A 75 2.08 0.92 8.27
C MET A 75 0.69 1.43 7.88
N ARG A 76 -0.34 0.58 8.01
CA ARG A 76 -1.72 0.96 7.73
C ARG A 76 -2.22 2.10 8.63
N GLU A 77 -1.92 2.05 9.93
CA GLU A 77 -2.25 3.10 10.89
C GLU A 77 -1.60 4.44 10.51
N ILE A 78 -0.30 4.44 10.22
CA ILE A 78 0.43 5.66 9.86
C ILE A 78 -0.03 6.19 8.49
N LEU A 79 -0.44 5.32 7.56
CA LEU A 79 -1.06 5.76 6.29
C LEU A 79 -2.36 6.53 6.53
N VAL A 80 -3.20 6.06 7.45
CA VAL A 80 -4.44 6.76 7.85
C VAL A 80 -4.11 8.08 8.53
N ASP A 81 -3.19 8.09 9.49
CA ASP A 81 -2.73 9.32 10.13
C ASP A 81 -2.25 10.32 9.06
N TRP A 82 -1.31 9.93 8.19
CA TRP A 82 -0.74 10.78 7.15
C TRP A 82 -1.77 11.40 6.21
N PHE A 83 -2.82 10.66 5.85
CA PHE A 83 -3.83 11.15 4.91
C PHE A 83 -4.76 12.19 5.52
N PHE A 84 -5.08 12.05 6.82
CA PHE A 84 -6.01 12.92 7.54
C PHE A 84 -5.30 14.00 8.38
N ASP A 85 -4.98 13.69 9.64
CA ASP A 85 -4.50 14.67 10.63
C ASP A 85 -2.97 14.79 10.68
N ASN A 86 -2.27 13.72 10.26
CA ASN A 86 -0.82 13.60 10.19
C ASN A 86 -0.10 14.00 11.49
N GLN A 87 -0.60 13.48 12.62
CA GLN A 87 -0.07 13.75 13.96
C GLN A 87 1.37 13.24 14.14
N TYR A 88 1.72 12.17 13.42
CA TYR A 88 3.08 11.62 13.43
C TYR A 88 4.00 12.29 12.39
N HIS A 89 3.51 13.32 11.68
CA HIS A 89 4.28 14.14 10.75
C HIS A 89 5.00 13.37 9.64
N SER A 90 4.37 12.31 9.13
CA SER A 90 4.85 11.63 7.92
C SER A 90 4.76 12.58 6.71
N THR A 91 5.65 12.41 5.74
CA THR A 91 5.70 13.24 4.54
C THR A 91 5.47 12.39 3.30
N ASP A 92 5.05 13.02 2.19
CA ASP A 92 5.00 12.35 0.89
C ASP A 92 6.34 11.67 0.57
N TYR A 93 7.44 12.37 0.83
CA TYR A 93 8.79 11.86 0.57
C TYR A 93 9.14 10.64 1.41
N SER A 94 8.76 10.60 2.70
CA SER A 94 9.01 9.42 3.54
C SER A 94 8.26 8.20 3.03
N TRP A 95 7.02 8.36 2.56
CA TRP A 95 6.26 7.26 1.96
C TRP A 95 6.84 6.78 0.64
N GLN A 96 7.19 7.72 -0.25
CA GLN A 96 7.87 7.42 -1.51
C GLN A 96 9.15 6.63 -1.26
N LYS A 97 9.99 7.09 -0.31
CA LYS A 97 11.22 6.40 0.05
C LYS A 97 10.97 5.01 0.65
N TYR A 98 9.98 4.87 1.53
CA TYR A 98 9.63 3.59 2.14
C TYR A 98 9.20 2.55 1.11
N PHE A 99 8.28 2.90 0.21
CA PHE A 99 7.77 1.97 -0.80
C PHE A 99 8.75 1.75 -1.97
N LEU A 100 9.63 2.69 -2.26
CA LEU A 100 10.66 2.53 -3.30
C LEU A 100 11.59 1.33 -3.01
N ALA A 101 11.90 1.07 -1.74
CA ALA A 101 12.71 -0.08 -1.36
C ALA A 101 12.05 -1.41 -1.78
N PHE A 102 10.73 -1.52 -1.61
CA PHE A 102 9.97 -2.70 -2.04
C PHE A 102 9.83 -2.79 -3.56
N ASN A 103 9.64 -1.66 -4.25
CA ASN A 103 9.66 -1.62 -5.72
C ASN A 103 10.98 -2.16 -6.28
N TYR A 104 12.11 -1.77 -5.69
CA TYR A 104 13.43 -2.26 -6.08
C TYR A 104 13.56 -3.77 -5.82
N LEU A 105 13.22 -4.23 -4.61
CA LEU A 105 13.31 -5.64 -4.23
C LEU A 105 12.42 -6.54 -5.10
N ALA A 106 11.18 -6.11 -5.37
CA ALA A 106 10.25 -6.82 -6.24
C ALA A 106 10.79 -7.00 -7.66
N ARG A 107 11.65 -6.09 -8.15
CA ARG A 107 12.29 -6.21 -9.46
C ARG A 107 13.55 -7.06 -9.44
N LYS A 108 14.32 -7.02 -8.35
CA LYS A 108 15.52 -7.85 -8.20
C LYS A 108 15.17 -9.34 -8.27
N ASN A 109 14.11 -9.76 -7.58
CA ASN A 109 13.69 -11.16 -7.50
C ASN A 109 13.10 -11.74 -8.81
N VAL A 110 12.91 -10.92 -9.86
CA VAL A 110 12.45 -11.40 -11.18
C VAL A 110 13.61 -11.95 -12.02
N TYR A 111 14.86 -11.62 -11.65
CA TYR A 111 16.07 -12.01 -12.37
C TYR A 111 16.92 -13.06 -11.63
N GLU A 112 16.43 -13.58 -10.51
CA GLU A 112 17.00 -14.72 -9.77
C GLU A 112 16.16 -15.98 -10.02
#